data_AF-A0A8S9B6N6-F1
#
_entry.id   AF-A0A8S9B6N6-F1
#
_cell.length_a   1.000
_cell.length_b   1.000
_cell.length_c   1.000
_cell.angle_alpha   90.00
_cell.angle_beta   90.00
_cell.angle_gamma   90.00
#
_symmetry.space_group_name_H-M   'P 1'
#
loop_
_entity.id
_entity.type
_entity.pdbx_description
1 polymer ?
#
loop_
_entity_poly.entity_id
_entity_poly.type
_entity_poly.pdbx_seq_one_letter_code
_entity_poly.pdbx_strand_id
1 'polypeptide(L)'
;MGRWGELLFEGDNDLDEAPYISRDAGIELYSYEVESNPEYDLGGKGLEATRAHLNNGVLHRLFVDYSTKPLKNGWSTKELRLVFLAALAMRVGATIEHDFMEVLNAIIREMAVARKNSLLIFDTGFRGPMKDQFETALMYYKNDGTPYDFYAIRCKGQGCAKSKDELDETKGEKLMKCGKC
;
A
#
# COMPACT_ATOMS: atom_id res chain seq x y z
N MET A 1 -3.15 -11.26 11.49
CA MET A 1 -2.20 -11.09 10.36
C MET A 1 -2.32 -9.64 9.94
N GLY A 2 -1.22 -8.89 9.87
CA GLY A 2 -1.29 -7.45 9.59
C GLY A 2 -1.77 -7.24 8.16
N ARG A 3 -2.93 -6.60 8.00
CA ARG A 3 -3.39 -6.15 6.69
C ARG A 3 -2.50 -4.98 6.30
N TRP A 4 -1.84 -5.16 5.16
CA TRP A 4 -0.79 -4.30 4.62
C TRP A 4 -1.37 -2.90 4.39
N GLY A 5 -0.93 -1.88 5.13
CA GLY A 5 -1.42 -0.51 4.97
C GLY A 5 -2.70 -0.13 5.73
N GLU A 6 -3.17 -0.90 6.71
CA GLU A 6 -4.29 -0.47 7.58
C GLU A 6 -3.96 0.74 8.45
N LEU A 7 -2.73 0.80 8.97
CA LEU A 7 -2.26 1.89 9.85
C LEU A 7 -1.66 3.07 9.04
N LEU A 8 -1.77 3.01 7.70
CA LEU A 8 -1.40 4.07 6.75
C LEU A 8 -2.52 5.11 6.60
N PHE A 9 -3.70 4.84 7.13
CA PHE A 9 -4.90 5.66 7.04
C PHE A 9 -5.40 6.03 8.45
N GLU A 10 -4.59 6.78 9.18
CA GLU A 10 -4.85 7.20 10.57
C GLU A 10 -4.98 8.73 10.73
N GLY A 11 -4.68 9.49 9.67
CA GLY A 11 -4.90 10.93 9.61
C GLY A 11 -6.31 11.29 9.13
N ASP A 12 -6.55 12.60 8.99
CA ASP A 12 -7.78 13.11 8.35
C ASP A 12 -7.60 13.12 6.82
N ASN A 13 -6.43 13.56 6.36
CA ASN A 13 -6.12 13.72 4.94
C ASN A 13 -6.04 12.39 4.16
N ASP A 14 -5.54 11.32 4.77
CA ASP A 14 -5.46 10.00 4.15
C ASP A 14 -6.85 9.35 4.06
N LEU A 15 -7.70 9.54 5.08
CA LEU A 15 -9.11 9.13 5.07
C LEU A 15 -9.94 9.90 4.03
N ASP A 16 -9.64 11.18 3.79
CA ASP A 16 -10.30 11.96 2.74
C ASP A 16 -9.83 11.56 1.32
N GLU A 17 -8.56 11.18 1.14
CA GLU A 17 -8.01 10.77 -0.15
C GLU A 17 -8.52 9.39 -0.60
N ALA A 18 -8.71 8.44 0.32
CA ALA A 18 -9.14 7.09 -0.03
C ALA A 18 -10.46 7.03 -0.84
N PRO A 19 -11.55 7.73 -0.47
CA PRO A 19 -12.78 7.82 -1.27
C PRO A 19 -12.56 8.42 -2.67
N TYR A 20 -11.68 9.41 -2.83
CA TYR A 20 -11.37 9.97 -4.14
C TYR A 20 -10.68 8.93 -5.04
N ILE A 21 -9.75 8.16 -4.48
CA ILE A 21 -9.07 7.07 -5.21
C ILE A 21 -10.06 5.95 -5.53
N SER A 22 -10.92 5.55 -4.59
CA SER A 22 -12.00 4.58 -4.83
C SER A 22 -12.90 5.02 -5.99
N ARG A 23 -13.27 6.30 -6.05
CA ARG A 23 -14.10 6.85 -7.13
C ARG A 23 -13.37 6.84 -8.48
N ASP A 24 -12.10 7.23 -8.52
CA ASP A 24 -11.30 7.19 -9.74
C ASP A 24 -11.05 5.74 -10.21
N ALA A 25 -10.99 4.79 -9.28
CA ALA A 25 -10.92 3.35 -9.56
C ALA A 25 -12.27 2.77 -10.02
N GLY A 26 -13.39 3.40 -9.65
CA GLY A 26 -14.74 2.88 -9.92
C GLY A 26 -15.14 1.70 -9.03
N ILE A 27 -14.47 1.54 -7.89
CA ILE A 27 -14.76 0.49 -6.89
C ILE A 27 -14.27 0.94 -5.51
N GLU A 28 -14.92 0.50 -4.44
CA GLU A 28 -14.49 0.80 -3.08
C GLU A 28 -13.21 0.02 -2.71
N LEU A 29 -12.13 0.75 -2.37
CA LEU A 29 -10.81 0.20 -2.08
C LEU A 29 -10.46 0.17 -0.59
N TYR A 30 -11.03 1.06 0.22
CA TYR A 30 -10.76 1.14 1.66
C TYR A 30 -11.65 0.17 2.44
N SER A 31 -12.96 0.22 2.18
CA SER A 31 -13.99 -0.62 2.80
C SER A 31 -14.41 -1.77 1.88
N TYR A 32 -13.46 -2.41 1.20
CA TYR A 32 -13.71 -3.41 0.15
C TYR A 32 -14.51 -4.64 0.62
N GLU A 33 -14.57 -4.92 1.93
CA GLU A 33 -15.34 -6.02 2.54
C GLU A 33 -16.77 -5.63 2.93
N VAL A 34 -17.09 -4.34 3.00
CA VAL A 34 -18.41 -3.87 3.40
C VAL A 34 -19.33 -3.92 2.18
N GLU A 35 -20.42 -4.68 2.30
CA GLU A 35 -21.43 -4.78 1.26
C GLU A 35 -21.97 -3.39 0.90
N SER A 36 -22.31 -3.17 -0.38
CA SER A 36 -22.76 -1.89 -0.90
C SER A 36 -23.87 -1.29 -0.04
N ASN A 37 -23.63 -0.14 0.58
CA ASN A 37 -24.69 0.69 1.10
C ASN A 37 -25.37 1.39 -0.10
N PRO A 38 -26.67 1.22 -0.35
CA PRO A 38 -27.36 1.89 -1.46
C PRO A 38 -27.30 3.44 -1.42
N GLU A 39 -26.85 4.02 -0.30
CA GLU A 39 -26.59 5.45 -0.14
C GLU A 39 -25.26 5.93 -0.75
N TYR A 40 -24.29 5.03 -0.97
CA TYR A 40 -22.97 5.33 -1.56
C TYR A 40 -22.72 4.45 -2.79
N ASP A 41 -22.58 5.08 -3.97
CA ASP A 41 -22.56 4.45 -5.32
C ASP A 41 -21.32 3.57 -5.62
N LEU A 42 -20.44 3.37 -4.64
CA LEU A 42 -19.25 2.52 -4.73
C LEU A 42 -19.32 1.49 -3.60
N GLY A 43 -19.82 0.29 -3.91
CA GLY A 43 -19.87 -0.81 -2.96
C GLY A 43 -18.55 -1.58 -2.87
N GLY A 44 -18.27 -2.15 -1.70
CA GLY A 44 -17.26 -3.19 -1.56
C GLY A 44 -17.72 -4.45 -2.32
N LYS A 45 -16.82 -5.03 -3.13
CA LYS A 45 -17.08 -6.27 -3.89
C LYS A 45 -16.36 -7.50 -3.33
N GLY A 46 -15.74 -7.36 -2.16
CA GLY A 46 -14.87 -8.37 -1.58
C GLY A 46 -13.45 -8.33 -2.17
N LEU A 47 -12.51 -8.94 -1.44
CA LEU A 47 -11.07 -8.91 -1.72
C LEU A 47 -10.73 -9.33 -3.16
N GLU A 48 -11.23 -10.48 -3.60
CA GLU A 48 -10.87 -11.08 -4.89
C GLU A 48 -11.40 -10.27 -6.07
N ALA A 49 -12.64 -9.79 -6.00
CA ALA A 49 -13.23 -8.99 -7.07
C ALA A 49 -12.56 -7.61 -7.17
N THR A 50 -12.25 -6.97 -6.03
CA THR A 50 -11.52 -5.69 -6.02
C THR A 50 -10.10 -5.86 -6.57
N ARG A 51 -9.40 -6.94 -6.18
CA ARG A 51 -8.09 -7.28 -6.74
C ARG A 51 -8.15 -7.49 -8.25
N ALA A 52 -9.11 -8.29 -8.73
CA ALA A 52 -9.26 -8.57 -10.16
C ALA A 52 -9.56 -7.30 -10.95
N HIS A 53 -10.40 -6.41 -10.41
CA HIS A 53 -10.72 -5.12 -11.02
C HIS A 53 -9.47 -4.24 -11.16
N LEU A 54 -8.66 -4.13 -10.09
CA LEU A 54 -7.41 -3.36 -10.13
C LEU A 54 -6.40 -3.93 -11.13
N ASN A 55 -6.24 -5.26 -11.14
CA ASN A 55 -5.31 -5.95 -12.04
C ASN A 55 -5.75 -5.90 -13.52
N ASN A 56 -7.00 -5.55 -13.81
CA ASN A 56 -7.51 -5.42 -15.18
C ASN A 56 -7.15 -4.07 -15.84
N GLY A 57 -5.94 -3.56 -15.57
CA GLY A 57 -5.41 -2.30 -16.11
C GLY A 57 -5.93 -1.02 -15.43
N VAL A 58 -6.86 -1.12 -14.48
CA VAL A 58 -7.35 0.04 -13.72
C VAL A 58 -6.22 0.64 -12.87
N LEU A 59 -5.45 -0.21 -12.18
CA LEU A 59 -4.36 0.25 -11.33
C LEU A 59 -3.26 0.96 -12.15
N HIS A 60 -2.86 0.38 -13.28
CA HIS A 60 -1.93 0.99 -14.22
C HIS A 60 -2.38 2.40 -14.65
N ARG A 61 -3.63 2.52 -15.11
CA ARG A 61 -4.22 3.80 -15.51
C ARG A 61 -4.14 4.83 -14.39
N LEU A 62 -4.45 4.44 -13.15
CA LEU A 62 -4.39 5.34 -11.99
C LEU A 62 -2.97 5.81 -11.70
N PHE A 63 -1.97 4.92 -11.75
CA PHE A 63 -0.56 5.31 -11.58
C PHE A 63 -0.10 6.31 -12.65
N VAL A 64 -0.43 6.06 -13.91
CA VAL A 64 -0.12 6.99 -15.03
C VAL A 64 -0.85 8.32 -14.84
N ASP A 65 -2.13 8.29 -14.48
CA ASP A 65 -2.92 9.50 -14.28
C ASP A 65 -2.40 10.34 -13.13
N TYR A 66 -2.07 9.74 -11.98
CA TYR A 66 -1.62 10.46 -10.79
C TYR A 66 -0.18 10.96 -10.91
N SER A 67 0.67 10.30 -11.69
CA SER A 67 2.03 10.78 -11.99
C SER A 67 2.02 11.97 -12.97
N THR A 68 1.13 11.94 -13.97
CA THR A 68 1.13 12.93 -15.06
C THR A 68 0.24 14.14 -14.82
N LYS A 69 -0.96 13.95 -14.27
CA LYS A 69 -1.95 15.03 -14.16
C LYS A 69 -1.63 15.97 -12.99
N PRO A 70 -1.93 17.27 -13.10
CA PRO A 70 -1.87 18.17 -11.94
C PRO A 70 -2.92 17.77 -10.91
N LEU A 71 -2.59 17.96 -9.63
CA LEU A 71 -3.54 17.74 -8.54
C LEU A 71 -4.67 18.77 -8.63
N LYS A 72 -5.90 18.31 -8.40
CA LYS A 72 -7.10 19.16 -8.46
C LYS A 72 -7.41 19.84 -7.12
N ASN A 73 -6.85 19.32 -6.04
CA ASN A 73 -7.07 19.70 -4.65
C ASN A 73 -5.71 19.87 -3.93
N GLY A 74 -5.59 20.89 -3.08
CA GLY A 74 -4.32 21.34 -2.50
C GLY A 74 -3.91 20.67 -1.18
N TRP A 75 -4.51 19.53 -0.83
CA TRP A 75 -4.35 18.91 0.50
C TRP A 75 -3.32 17.76 0.53
N SER A 76 -2.86 17.30 -0.63
CA SER A 76 -1.88 16.21 -0.79
C SER A 76 -0.83 16.57 -1.85
N THR A 77 0.32 15.87 -1.85
CA THR A 77 1.30 15.93 -2.94
C THR A 77 1.11 14.78 -3.91
N LYS A 78 1.69 14.87 -5.12
CA LYS A 78 1.57 13.80 -6.13
C LYS A 78 2.18 12.50 -5.60
N GLU A 79 3.31 12.63 -4.94
CA GLU A 79 4.08 11.57 -4.32
C GLU A 79 3.24 10.87 -3.24
N LEU A 80 2.62 11.65 -2.35
CA LEU A 80 1.79 11.09 -1.28
C LEU A 80 0.53 10.40 -1.84
N ARG A 81 -0.07 10.95 -2.89
CA ARG A 81 -1.23 10.33 -3.56
C ARG A 81 -0.87 8.99 -4.20
N LEU A 82 0.33 8.88 -4.79
CA LEU A 82 0.85 7.62 -5.31
C LEU A 82 1.10 6.60 -4.20
N VAL A 83 1.60 7.04 -3.04
CA VAL A 83 1.74 6.19 -1.84
C VAL A 83 0.39 5.68 -1.36
N PHE A 84 -0.65 6.54 -1.28
CA PHE A 84 -1.99 6.11 -0.89
C PHE A 84 -2.62 5.13 -1.89
N LEU A 85 -2.48 5.38 -3.20
CA LEU A 85 -2.93 4.44 -4.24
C LEU A 85 -2.26 3.08 -4.08
N ALA A 86 -0.94 3.06 -3.89
CA ALA A 86 -0.18 1.84 -3.69
C ALA A 86 -0.59 1.12 -2.40
N ALA A 87 -0.78 1.85 -1.29
CA ALA A 87 -1.24 1.27 -0.04
C ALA A 87 -2.62 0.60 -0.20
N LEU A 88 -3.58 1.24 -0.88
CA LEU A 88 -4.88 0.65 -1.17
C LEU A 88 -4.76 -0.60 -2.05
N ALA A 89 -3.90 -0.57 -3.06
CA ALA A 89 -3.62 -1.73 -3.91
C ALA A 89 -3.00 -2.89 -3.09
N MET A 90 -2.07 -2.59 -2.19
CA MET A 90 -1.43 -3.58 -1.30
C MET A 90 -2.42 -4.21 -0.31
N ARG A 91 -3.38 -3.44 0.21
CA ARG A 91 -4.44 -3.96 1.09
C ARG A 91 -5.23 -5.09 0.46
N VAL A 92 -5.55 -4.97 -0.82
CA VAL A 92 -6.29 -6.00 -1.56
C VAL A 92 -5.38 -7.01 -2.26
N GLY A 93 -4.06 -6.80 -2.25
CA GLY A 93 -3.08 -7.63 -2.94
C GLY A 93 -3.16 -7.57 -4.46
N ALA A 94 -3.41 -6.37 -4.99
CA ALA A 94 -3.25 -6.12 -6.41
C ALA A 94 -1.77 -6.17 -6.81
N THR A 95 -1.51 -6.53 -8.06
CA THR A 95 -0.17 -6.57 -8.65
C THR A 95 0.23 -5.17 -9.07
N ILE A 96 1.36 -4.67 -8.57
CA ILE A 96 1.88 -3.34 -8.88
C ILE A 96 3.04 -3.53 -9.86
N GLU A 97 2.95 -3.01 -11.07
CA GLU A 97 3.98 -3.19 -12.10
C GLU A 97 5.38 -2.73 -11.61
N HIS A 98 6.42 -3.39 -12.11
CA HIS A 98 7.81 -3.16 -11.70
C HIS A 98 8.21 -1.68 -11.78
N ASP A 99 7.87 -1.01 -12.89
CA ASP A 99 8.18 0.40 -13.10
C ASP A 99 7.57 1.29 -12.01
N PHE A 100 6.33 0.99 -11.58
CA PHE A 100 5.69 1.73 -10.49
C PHE A 100 6.30 1.37 -9.13
N MET A 101 6.77 0.13 -8.93
CA MET A 101 7.52 -0.23 -7.73
C MET A 101 8.83 0.56 -7.61
N GLU A 102 9.55 0.79 -8.70
CA GLU A 102 10.75 1.64 -8.71
C GLU A 102 10.41 3.10 -8.35
N VAL A 103 9.34 3.63 -8.95
CA VAL A 103 8.84 4.99 -8.65
C VAL A 103 8.48 5.13 -7.17
N LEU A 104 7.76 4.16 -6.60
CA LEU A 104 7.39 4.17 -5.18
C LEU A 104 8.62 4.12 -4.27
N ASN A 105 9.62 3.30 -4.62
CA ASN A 105 10.88 3.25 -3.88
C ASN A 105 11.64 4.57 -3.93
N ALA A 106 11.66 5.25 -5.08
CA ALA A 106 12.27 6.58 -5.21
C ALA A 106 11.54 7.61 -4.33
N ILE A 107 10.20 7.65 -4.41
CA ILE A 107 9.35 8.53 -3.61
C ILE A 107 9.64 8.38 -2.11
N ILE A 108 9.65 7.15 -1.59
CA ILE A 108 9.87 6.91 -0.15
C ILE A 108 11.24 7.40 0.31
N ARG A 109 12.26 7.25 -0.54
CA ARG A 109 13.64 7.66 -0.22
C ARG A 109 13.76 9.19 -0.14
N GLU A 110 13.08 9.90 -1.03
CA GLU A 110 13.20 11.35 -1.18
C GLU A 110 12.19 12.14 -0.34
N MET A 111 11.02 11.56 -0.05
CA MET A 111 9.95 12.26 0.65
C MET A 111 10.35 12.59 2.10
N ALA A 112 10.25 13.88 2.44
CA ALA A 112 10.52 14.35 3.79
C ALA A 112 9.49 13.81 4.78
N VAL A 113 9.98 13.25 5.88
CA VAL A 113 9.16 12.57 6.88
C VAL A 113 9.26 13.26 8.22
N ALA A 114 8.14 13.69 8.76
CA ALA A 114 8.06 14.15 10.14
C ALA A 114 8.02 12.92 11.08
N ARG A 115 9.10 12.69 11.84
CA ARG A 115 9.16 11.57 12.82
C ARG A 115 8.31 11.79 14.07
N LYS A 116 7.83 13.02 14.30
CA LYS A 116 7.04 13.45 15.46
C LYS A 116 6.03 14.50 15.00
N ASN A 117 5.56 15.35 15.92
CA ASN A 117 4.69 16.46 15.59
C ASN A 117 5.37 17.41 14.59
N SER A 118 4.71 17.66 13.47
CA SER A 118 5.07 18.74 12.55
C SER A 118 4.16 19.95 12.80
N LEU A 119 4.69 21.15 12.57
CA LEU A 119 3.82 22.33 12.48
C LEU A 119 2.99 22.21 11.20
N LEU A 120 1.75 22.69 11.22
CA LEU A 120 0.79 22.57 10.10
C LEU A 120 1.36 22.97 8.73
N ILE A 121 2.26 23.96 8.67
CA ILE A 121 2.88 24.43 7.42
C ILE A 121 4.04 23.57 6.92
N PHE A 122 4.56 22.66 7.75
CA PHE A 122 5.63 21.72 7.42
C PHE A 122 5.15 20.27 7.52
N ASP A 123 3.85 20.04 7.74
CA ASP A 123 3.30 18.69 7.76
C ASP A 123 3.11 18.24 6.32
N THR A 124 3.96 17.29 5.90
CA THR A 124 3.86 16.68 4.58
C THR A 124 2.72 15.66 4.51
N GLY A 125 2.05 15.37 5.63
CA GLY A 125 1.08 14.28 5.75
C GLY A 125 1.74 12.90 5.85
N PHE A 126 2.98 12.75 5.39
CA PHE A 126 3.74 11.49 5.43
C PHE A 126 4.57 11.37 6.71
N ARG A 127 4.05 10.64 7.70
CA ARG A 127 4.64 10.53 9.04
C ARG A 127 5.56 9.32 9.18
N GLY A 128 6.47 9.38 10.16
CA GLY A 128 7.44 8.30 10.45
C GLY A 128 6.83 6.89 10.49
N PRO A 129 5.80 6.65 11.32
CA PRO A 129 5.16 5.34 11.39
C PRO A 129 4.53 4.89 10.06
N MET A 130 3.95 5.83 9.31
CA MET A 130 3.36 5.56 7.99
C MET A 130 4.43 5.11 6.99
N LYS A 131 5.60 5.77 6.99
CA LYS A 131 6.75 5.37 6.17
C LYS A 131 7.25 3.98 6.52
N ASP A 132 7.48 3.70 7.80
CA ASP A 132 8.01 2.41 8.25
C ASP A 132 7.07 1.25 7.84
N GLN A 133 5.77 1.48 7.92
CA GLN A 133 4.77 0.51 7.47
C GLN A 133 4.72 0.35 5.96
N PHE A 134 4.82 1.44 5.20
CA PHE A 134 4.83 1.38 3.75
C PHE A 134 6.10 0.71 3.20
N GLU A 135 7.26 0.99 3.79
CA GLU A 135 8.51 0.28 3.50
C GLU A 135 8.40 -1.20 3.83
N THR A 136 7.84 -1.52 4.99
CA THR A 136 7.52 -2.90 5.34
C THR A 136 6.58 -3.49 4.29
N ALA A 137 5.59 -2.74 3.81
CA ALA A 137 4.62 -3.21 2.84
C ALA A 137 5.25 -3.60 1.49
N LEU A 138 6.15 -2.76 0.99
CA LEU A 138 6.91 -3.01 -0.23
C LEU A 138 7.79 -4.25 -0.14
N MET A 139 8.35 -4.57 1.03
CA MET A 139 9.16 -5.78 1.20
C MET A 139 8.39 -7.07 0.96
N TYR A 140 7.06 -7.02 0.98
CA TYR A 140 6.20 -8.19 0.77
C TYR A 140 5.65 -8.24 -0.66
N TYR A 141 6.27 -7.49 -1.55
CA TYR A 141 6.11 -7.62 -2.98
C TYR A 141 7.37 -8.22 -3.57
N LYS A 142 7.17 -9.09 -4.56
CA LYS A 142 8.24 -9.60 -5.41
C LYS A 142 8.71 -8.51 -6.37
N ASN A 143 9.88 -8.74 -6.96
CA ASN A 143 10.41 -7.85 -8.00
C ASN A 143 9.50 -7.78 -9.24
N ASP A 144 8.71 -8.82 -9.50
CA ASP A 144 7.72 -8.84 -10.60
C ASP A 144 6.44 -8.05 -10.27
N GLY A 145 6.35 -7.46 -9.07
CA GLY A 145 5.19 -6.69 -8.66
C GLY A 145 4.03 -7.49 -8.08
N THR A 146 4.15 -8.82 -8.02
CA THR A 146 3.15 -9.66 -7.38
C THR A 146 3.36 -9.66 -5.87
N PRO A 147 2.28 -9.58 -5.08
CA PRO A 147 2.42 -9.76 -3.64
C PRO A 147 2.86 -11.19 -3.36
N TYR A 148 3.69 -11.34 -2.33
CA TYR A 148 3.89 -12.63 -1.71
C TYR A 148 2.61 -13.16 -1.06
N ASP A 149 2.54 -14.46 -0.76
CA ASP A 149 1.38 -15.05 -0.10
C ASP A 149 1.09 -14.33 1.23
N PHE A 150 -0.12 -13.74 1.31
CA PHE A 150 -0.65 -13.00 2.45
C PHE A 150 -0.74 -13.83 3.72
N TYR A 151 -0.92 -15.15 3.58
CA TYR A 151 -1.12 -16.06 4.69
C TYR A 151 0.15 -16.81 5.09
N ALA A 152 1.22 -16.67 4.31
CA ALA A 152 2.49 -17.31 4.60
C ALA A 152 3.15 -16.70 5.84
N ILE A 153 3.64 -17.57 6.73
CA ILE A 153 4.43 -17.14 7.89
C ILE A 153 5.80 -16.67 7.38
N ARG A 154 6.09 -15.38 7.60
CA ARG A 154 7.32 -14.72 7.17
C ARG A 154 8.19 -14.28 8.34
N CYS A 155 9.50 -14.21 8.09
CA CYS A 155 10.47 -13.76 9.07
C CYS A 155 10.22 -12.29 9.45
N LYS A 156 9.99 -12.02 10.74
CA LYS A 156 9.80 -10.66 11.29
C LYS A 156 11.13 -9.92 11.56
N GLY A 157 12.26 -10.52 11.22
CA GLY A 157 13.57 -9.87 11.34
C GLY A 157 13.65 -8.69 10.38
N GLN A 158 14.19 -7.55 10.85
CA GLN A 158 14.37 -6.35 10.05
C GLN A 158 15.15 -6.68 8.77
N GLY A 159 14.58 -6.38 7.60
CA GLY A 159 15.22 -6.60 6.30
C GLY A 159 15.11 -8.02 5.72
N CYS A 160 14.49 -8.99 6.40
CA CYS A 160 14.42 -10.37 5.90
C CYS A 160 13.11 -10.67 5.14
N ALA A 161 11.94 -10.54 5.80
CA ALA A 161 10.60 -10.82 5.24
C ALA A 161 10.40 -12.16 4.49
N LYS A 162 11.39 -13.07 4.48
CA LYS A 162 11.35 -14.33 3.76
C LYS A 162 10.34 -15.30 4.38
N SER A 163 9.61 -16.04 3.57
CA SER A 163 8.81 -17.20 3.99
C SER A 163 9.61 -18.50 3.90
N LYS A 164 9.07 -19.60 4.43
CA LYS A 164 9.80 -20.88 4.50
C LYS A 164 10.20 -21.40 3.12
N ASP A 165 9.32 -21.23 2.14
CA ASP A 165 9.48 -21.62 0.74
C ASP A 165 10.54 -20.80 -0.02
N GLU A 166 10.99 -19.68 0.54
CA GLU A 166 12.04 -18.81 -0.04
C GLU A 166 13.41 -19.02 0.59
N LEU A 167 13.49 -19.89 1.59
CA LEU A 167 14.74 -20.24 2.26
C LEU A 167 15.40 -21.40 1.53
N ASP A 168 16.70 -21.23 1.28
CA ASP A 168 17.51 -22.28 0.71
C ASP A 168 17.93 -23.26 1.83
N GLU A 169 17.15 -24.34 2.00
CA GLU A 169 17.44 -25.38 3.00
C GLU A 169 18.83 -26.01 2.79
N THR A 170 19.38 -25.97 1.57
CA THR A 170 20.72 -26.50 1.26
C THR A 170 21.85 -25.63 1.80
N LYS A 171 21.57 -24.34 2.04
CA LYS A 171 22.47 -23.39 2.73
C LYS A 171 22.25 -23.37 4.25
N GLY A 172 21.36 -24.22 4.76
CA GLY A 172 21.01 -24.27 6.18
C GLY A 172 20.09 -23.12 6.63
N GLU A 173 19.52 -22.35 5.70
CA GLU A 173 18.55 -21.31 6.04
C GLU A 173 17.24 -21.97 6.52
N LYS A 174 16.83 -21.70 7.77
CA LYS A 174 15.59 -22.23 8.36
C LYS A 174 14.81 -21.12 9.05
N LEU A 175 13.50 -21.14 8.88
CA LEU A 175 12.61 -20.19 9.52
C LEU A 175 12.41 -20.61 10.98
N MET A 176 13.03 -19.88 11.89
CA MET A 176 13.00 -20.18 13.33
C MET A 176 11.94 -19.35 14.02
N LYS A 177 11.28 -19.91 15.05
CA LYS A 177 10.41 -19.14 15.94
C LYS A 177 11.26 -18.23 16.82
N CYS A 178 10.87 -16.97 16.95
CA CYS A 178 11.51 -16.03 17.86
C CYS A 178 11.21 -16.44 19.31
N GLY A 179 12.21 -16.55 20.18
CA GLY A 179 12.02 -16.92 21.59
C GLY A 179 11.22 -15.91 22.43
N LYS A 180 10.85 -14.74 21.88
CA LYS A 180 10.02 -13.74 22.53
C LYS A 180 8.51 -13.88 22.22
N CYS A 181 8.11 -14.64 21.20
CA CYS A 181 6.71 -14.85 20.82
C CYS A 181 6.49 -16.15 20.04
#